data_AF-A0A7W0LSU8-F1
#
_entry.id   AF-A0A7W0LSU8-F1
#
_cell.length_a   1.000
_cell.length_b   1.000
_cell.length_c   1.000
_cell.angle_alpha   90.00
_cell.angle_beta   90.00
_cell.angle_gamma   90.00
#
_symmetry.space_group_name_H-M   'P 1'
#
loop_
_entity.id
_entity.type
_entity.pdbx_description
1 polymer ?
#
loop_
_entity_poly.entity_id
_entity_poly.type
_entity_poly.pdbx_seq_one_letter_code
_entity_poly.pdbx_strand_id
1 'polypeptide(L)'
;MDTFTIRDAADQCGVSYESMRKRVDRGSVRSVKQDGVRLVPRAELDRTGLWPGSQPETVSGTELEQLRAALTIARQELETLRAVPKQLNAEREARGRLEAELFERQAIAAAAEERAAEAVAAADELRGLEADLRAAGPIRAWKLARTRRRAAEAA
;
A
#
# COMPACT_ATOMS: atom_id res chain seq x y z
N MET A 1 -11.64 -48.65 15.67
CA MET A 1 -10.56 -47.74 16.13
C MET A 1 -10.71 -47.68 17.64
N ASP A 2 -9.73 -48.16 18.39
CA ASP A 2 -9.85 -48.24 19.86
C ASP A 2 -9.86 -46.82 20.42
N THR A 3 -10.88 -46.50 21.21
CA THR A 3 -11.04 -45.19 21.85
C THR A 3 -11.28 -45.40 23.34
N PHE A 4 -10.72 -44.51 24.15
CA PHE A 4 -10.74 -44.61 25.61
C PHE A 4 -11.37 -43.37 26.20
N THR A 5 -12.08 -43.50 27.32
CA THR A 5 -12.42 -42.30 28.09
C THR A 5 -11.13 -41.67 28.64
N ILE A 6 -11.19 -40.40 29.04
CA ILE A 6 -10.02 -39.72 29.63
C ILE A 6 -9.51 -40.47 30.87
N ARG A 7 -10.40 -41.13 31.63
CA ARG A 7 -10.03 -41.93 32.80
C ARG A 7 -9.35 -43.23 32.38
N ASP A 8 -9.95 -44.00 31.48
CA ASP A 8 -9.36 -45.26 31.01
C ASP A 8 -8.00 -45.03 30.34
N ALA A 9 -7.88 -43.95 29.56
CA ALA A 9 -6.61 -43.56 28.95
C ALA A 9 -5.55 -43.20 30.01
N ALA A 10 -5.93 -42.55 31.11
CA ALA A 10 -5.01 -42.21 32.19
C ALA A 10 -4.48 -43.47 32.89
N ASP A 11 -5.38 -44.41 33.19
CA ASP A 11 -5.06 -45.67 33.84
C ASP A 11 -4.15 -46.53 32.95
N GLN A 12 -4.48 -46.65 31.67
CA GLN A 12 -3.71 -47.43 30.71
C GLN A 12 -2.29 -46.85 30.47
N CYS A 13 -2.16 -45.52 30.50
CA CYS A 13 -0.90 -44.82 30.31
C CYS A 13 -0.10 -44.59 31.61
N GLY A 14 -0.61 -45.02 32.76
CA GLY A 14 0.07 -44.85 34.05
C GLY A 14 0.23 -43.38 34.49
N VAL A 15 -0.67 -42.49 34.08
CA VAL A 15 -0.67 -41.07 34.45
C VAL A 15 -1.90 -40.72 35.28
N SER A 16 -1.86 -39.63 36.05
CA SER A 16 -3.04 -39.17 36.76
C SER A 16 -4.14 -38.68 35.80
N TYR A 17 -5.40 -38.89 36.18
CA TYR A 17 -6.55 -38.35 35.44
C TYR A 17 -6.43 -36.83 35.17
N GLU A 18 -5.97 -36.07 36.17
CA GLU A 18 -5.80 -34.62 36.03
C GLU A 18 -4.73 -34.27 34.98
N SER A 19 -3.64 -35.03 34.92
CA SER A 19 -2.59 -34.87 33.91
C SER A 19 -3.10 -35.17 32.50
N MET A 20 -3.81 -36.29 32.32
CA MET A 20 -4.41 -36.65 31.04
C MET A 20 -5.44 -35.61 30.60
N ARG A 21 -6.31 -35.16 31.51
CA ARG A 21 -7.29 -34.10 31.25
C ARG A 21 -6.62 -32.79 30.80
N LYS A 22 -5.58 -32.34 31.50
CA LYS A 22 -4.82 -31.12 31.11
C LYS A 22 -4.21 -31.25 29.71
N ARG A 23 -3.70 -32.43 29.34
CA ARG A 23 -3.14 -32.67 27.99
C ARG A 23 -4.20 -32.61 26.91
N VAL A 24 -5.39 -33.14 27.18
CA VAL A 24 -6.54 -33.07 26.26
C VAL A 24 -7.04 -31.62 26.13
N ASP A 25 -7.23 -30.91 27.24
CA ASP A 25 -7.73 -29.52 27.23
C ASP A 25 -6.75 -28.55 26.55
N ARG A 26 -5.44 -28.80 26.64
CA ARG A 26 -4.40 -28.04 25.92
C ARG A 26 -4.23 -28.44 24.46
N GLY A 27 -4.90 -29.51 24.01
CA GLY A 27 -4.78 -30.03 22.64
C GLY A 27 -3.49 -30.80 22.35
N SER A 28 -2.66 -31.11 23.36
CA SER A 28 -1.46 -31.93 23.19
C SER A 28 -1.81 -33.39 22.87
N VAL A 29 -2.93 -33.88 23.43
CA VAL A 29 -3.57 -35.15 23.08
C VAL A 29 -4.91 -34.81 22.43
N ARG A 30 -5.15 -35.28 21.20
CA ARG A 30 -6.42 -35.01 20.53
C ARG A 30 -7.51 -35.91 21.08
N SER A 31 -8.72 -35.38 21.15
CA SER A 31 -9.92 -36.15 21.52
C SER A 31 -10.99 -35.98 20.46
N VAL A 32 -11.82 -37.00 20.32
CA VAL A 32 -13.01 -36.99 19.48
C VAL A 32 -14.24 -37.01 20.37
N LYS A 33 -15.33 -36.39 19.92
CA LYS A 33 -16.61 -36.43 20.64
C LYS A 33 -17.48 -37.50 20.00
N GLN A 34 -17.87 -38.49 20.79
CA GLN A 34 -18.78 -39.56 20.38
C GLN A 34 -19.86 -39.71 21.44
N ASP A 35 -21.14 -39.68 21.03
CA ASP A 35 -22.31 -39.79 21.92
C ASP A 35 -22.29 -38.84 23.13
N GLY A 36 -21.79 -37.62 22.92
CA GLY A 36 -21.71 -36.60 23.97
C GLY A 36 -20.48 -36.70 24.88
N VAL A 37 -19.69 -37.78 24.77
CA VAL A 37 -18.51 -38.06 25.60
C VAL A 37 -17.23 -37.74 24.83
N ARG A 38 -16.21 -37.20 25.51
CA ARG A 38 -14.86 -37.03 24.94
C ARG A 38 -14.09 -38.33 25.07
N LEU A 39 -13.66 -38.86 23.93
CA LEU A 39 -12.87 -40.07 23.84
C LEU A 39 -11.51 -39.75 23.24
N VAL A 40 -10.48 -40.43 23.72
CA VAL A 40 -9.10 -40.33 23.23
C VAL A 40 -8.82 -41.56 22.37
N PRO A 41 -8.55 -41.40 21.06
CA PRO A 41 -8.15 -42.51 20.22
C PRO A 41 -6.81 -43.10 20.66
N ARG A 42 -6.66 -44.43 20.60
CA ARG A 42 -5.39 -45.10 20.88
C ARG A 42 -4.23 -44.54 20.05
N ALA A 43 -4.48 -44.31 18.76
CA ALA A 43 -3.50 -43.75 17.84
C ALA A 43 -2.91 -42.41 18.33
N GLU A 44 -3.69 -41.59 19.05
CA GLU A 44 -3.20 -40.32 19.63
C GLU A 44 -2.34 -40.54 20.87
N LEU A 45 -2.63 -41.57 21.66
CA LEU A 45 -1.80 -41.98 22.79
C LEU A 45 -0.46 -42.56 22.30
N ASP A 46 -0.49 -43.36 21.23
CA ASP A 46 0.71 -43.87 20.56
C ASP A 46 1.54 -42.72 19.99
N ARG A 47 0.92 -41.81 19.23
CA ARG A 47 1.56 -40.62 18.63
C ARG A 47 2.31 -39.77 19.66
N THR A 48 1.72 -39.62 20.85
CA THR A 48 2.27 -38.78 21.91
C THR A 48 3.25 -39.51 22.82
N GLY A 49 3.55 -40.79 22.56
CA GLY A 49 4.45 -41.59 23.38
C GLY A 49 3.87 -41.93 24.76
N LEU A 50 2.56 -41.77 24.94
CA LEU A 50 1.87 -42.02 26.21
C LEU A 50 1.44 -43.47 26.34
N TRP A 51 1.20 -44.15 25.23
CA TRP A 51 0.82 -45.56 25.26
C TRP A 51 2.02 -46.42 25.68
N PRO A 52 1.83 -47.44 26.54
CA PRO A 52 2.93 -48.31 26.95
C PRO A 52 3.66 -48.93 25.74
N GLY A 53 4.98 -48.71 25.66
CA GLY A 53 5.83 -49.19 24.56
C GLY A 53 5.79 -48.33 23.29
N SER A 54 5.02 -47.23 23.26
CA SER A 54 5.04 -46.29 22.14
C SER A 54 6.27 -45.37 22.20
N GLN A 55 6.81 -45.04 21.04
CA GLN A 55 7.75 -43.95 20.89
C GLN A 55 6.98 -42.75 20.35
N PRO A 56 7.11 -41.55 20.94
CA PRO A 56 6.44 -40.37 20.42
C PRO A 56 6.87 -40.13 18.97
N GLU A 57 5.95 -39.66 18.13
CA GLU A 57 6.30 -39.14 16.82
C GLU A 57 7.24 -37.94 17.01
N THR A 58 8.54 -38.20 16.88
CA THR A 58 9.55 -37.18 16.83
C THR A 58 9.73 -36.77 15.38
N VAL A 59 9.57 -35.48 15.11
CA VAL A 59 10.04 -34.91 13.84
C VAL A 59 11.53 -35.23 13.75
N SER A 60 11.96 -35.80 12.63
CA SER A 60 13.38 -36.12 12.43
C SER A 60 14.22 -34.85 12.55
N GLY A 61 15.47 -34.98 12.98
CA GLY A 61 16.39 -33.83 13.05
C GLY A 61 16.49 -33.10 11.71
N THR A 62 16.47 -33.87 10.61
CA THR A 62 16.49 -33.34 9.23
C THR A 62 15.23 -32.56 8.88
N GLU A 63 14.03 -33.05 9.25
CA GLU A 63 12.79 -32.32 9.02
C GLU A 63 12.72 -31.04 9.86
N LEU A 64 13.22 -31.07 11.11
CA LEU A 64 13.30 -29.87 11.95
C LEU A 64 14.24 -28.81 11.35
N GLU A 65 15.38 -29.22 10.82
CA GLU A 65 16.31 -28.33 10.13
C GLU A 65 15.70 -27.74 8.86
N GLN A 66 15.00 -28.57 8.06
CA GLN A 66 14.28 -28.11 6.87
C GLN A 66 13.18 -27.08 7.22
N LEU A 67 12.38 -27.35 8.24
CA LEU A 67 11.34 -26.43 8.70
C LEU A 67 11.93 -25.10 9.22
N ARG A 68 13.07 -25.15 9.92
CA ARG A 68 13.78 -23.94 10.37
C ARG A 68 14.34 -23.14 9.20
N ALA A 69 14.89 -23.82 8.20
CA ALA A 69 15.37 -23.17 6.98
C ALA A 69 14.22 -22.50 6.22
N ALA A 70 13.12 -23.22 6.02
CA ALA A 70 11.91 -22.68 5.38
C ALA A 70 11.33 -21.48 6.14
N LEU A 71 11.28 -21.53 7.47
CA LEU A 71 10.83 -20.41 8.30
C LEU A 71 11.74 -19.18 8.14
N THR A 72 13.04 -19.38 7.99
CA THR A 72 14.02 -18.30 7.80
C THR A 72 13.80 -17.63 6.44
N ILE A 73 13.63 -18.41 5.37
CA ILE A 73 13.33 -17.90 4.03
C ILE A 73 12.02 -17.11 4.04
N ALA A 74 10.95 -17.69 4.59
CA ALA A 74 9.64 -17.04 4.65
C ALA A 74 9.68 -15.71 5.43
N ARG A 75 10.50 -15.61 6.48
CA ARG A 75 10.69 -14.35 7.22
C ARG A 75 11.39 -13.29 6.37
N GLN A 76 12.41 -13.66 5.62
CA GLN A 76 13.11 -12.75 4.72
C GLN A 76 12.19 -12.26 3.60
N GLU A 77 11.42 -13.14 2.97
CA GLU A 77 10.42 -12.78 1.96
C GLU A 77 9.34 -11.83 2.52
N LEU A 78 8.90 -12.07 3.75
CA LEU A 78 7.90 -11.23 4.38
C LEU A 78 8.46 -9.84 4.73
N GLU A 79 9.73 -9.74 5.07
CA GLU A 79 10.42 -8.46 5.28
C GLU A 79 10.55 -7.66 3.99
N THR A 80 10.91 -8.30 2.87
CA THR A 80 10.99 -7.63 1.57
C THR A 80 9.61 -7.15 1.11
N LEU A 81 8.57 -7.98 1.25
CA LEU A 81 7.19 -7.60 0.90
C LEU A 81 6.66 -6.45 1.77
N ARG A 82 7.05 -6.38 3.05
CA ARG A 82 6.67 -5.27 3.93
C ARG A 82 7.29 -3.94 3.52
N ALA A 83 8.41 -3.94 2.80
CA ALA A 83 9.05 -2.72 2.30
C ALA A 83 8.35 -2.15 1.05
N VAL A 84 7.66 -2.99 0.26
CA VAL A 84 7.05 -2.61 -1.02
C VAL A 84 6.04 -1.45 -0.91
N PRO A 85 5.10 -1.42 0.06
CA PRO A 85 4.14 -0.30 0.17
C PRO A 85 4.82 1.05 0.41
N LYS A 86 5.91 1.07 1.19
CA LYS A 86 6.68 2.29 1.46
C LYS A 86 7.36 2.80 0.19
N GLN A 87 7.94 1.89 -0.60
CA GLN A 87 8.55 2.24 -1.89
C GLN A 87 7.50 2.77 -2.88
N LEU A 88 6.35 2.11 -2.97
CA LEU A 88 5.26 2.53 -3.86
C LEU A 88 4.72 3.91 -3.49
N ASN A 89 4.56 4.20 -2.20
CA ASN A 89 4.13 5.52 -1.75
C ASN A 89 5.17 6.59 -2.07
N ALA A 90 6.46 6.33 -1.84
CA ALA A 90 7.53 7.26 -2.19
C ALA A 90 7.56 7.56 -3.71
N GLU A 91 7.35 6.55 -4.55
CA GLU A 91 7.23 6.72 -6.01
C GLU A 91 6.01 7.57 -6.39
N ARG A 92 4.84 7.33 -5.76
CA ARG A 92 3.64 8.13 -5.98
C ARG A 92 3.84 9.60 -5.59
N GLU A 93 4.50 9.86 -4.47
CA GLU A 93 4.83 11.21 -4.01
C GLU A 93 5.84 11.89 -4.94
N ALA A 94 6.85 11.17 -5.42
CA ALA A 94 7.81 11.69 -6.40
C ALA A 94 7.11 12.05 -7.71
N ARG A 95 6.24 11.16 -8.22
CA ARG A 95 5.45 11.40 -9.42
C ARG A 95 4.51 12.61 -9.25
N GLY A 96 3.81 12.70 -8.13
CA GLY A 96 2.91 13.83 -7.86
C GLY A 96 3.64 15.18 -7.84
N ARG A 97 4.87 15.22 -7.30
CA ARG A 97 5.71 16.43 -7.35
C ARG A 97 6.10 16.81 -8.78
N LEU A 98 6.53 15.84 -9.58
CA LEU A 98 6.89 16.09 -10.98
C LEU A 98 5.69 16.56 -11.81
N GLU A 99 4.52 15.95 -11.61
CA GLU A 99 3.29 16.37 -12.27
C GLU A 99 2.93 17.82 -11.88
N ALA A 100 3.00 18.18 -10.59
CA ALA A 100 2.77 19.54 -10.13
C ALA A 100 3.75 20.55 -10.75
N GLU A 101 5.05 20.24 -10.77
CA GLU A 101 6.06 21.10 -11.40
C GLU A 101 5.81 21.30 -12.90
N LEU A 102 5.36 20.25 -13.61
CA LEU A 102 5.01 20.35 -15.02
C LEU A 102 3.77 21.25 -15.23
N PHE A 103 2.73 21.09 -14.42
CA PHE A 103 1.55 21.95 -14.49
C PHE A 103 1.88 23.41 -14.20
N GLU A 104 2.72 23.69 -13.20
CA GLU A 104 3.18 25.05 -12.91
C GLU A 104 3.95 25.65 -14.08
N ARG A 105 4.90 24.90 -14.67
CA ARG A 105 5.65 25.36 -15.86
C ARG A 105 4.74 25.65 -17.04
N GLN A 106 3.75 24.80 -17.28
CA GLN A 106 2.77 25.01 -18.35
C GLN A 106 1.91 26.25 -18.10
N ALA A 107 1.47 26.48 -16.86
CA ALA A 107 0.71 27.68 -16.50
C ALA A 107 1.54 28.96 -16.70
N ILE A 108 2.81 28.95 -16.29
CA ILE A 108 3.73 30.07 -16.50
C ILE A 108 3.94 30.33 -18.00
N ALA A 109 4.14 29.28 -18.80
CA ALA A 109 4.31 29.39 -20.25
C ALA A 109 3.06 29.95 -20.92
N ALA A 110 1.87 29.44 -20.60
CA ALA A 110 0.61 29.93 -21.14
C ALA A 110 0.38 31.42 -20.79
N ALA A 111 0.63 31.81 -19.54
CA ALA A 111 0.53 33.21 -19.12
C ALA A 111 1.59 34.11 -19.78
N ALA A 112 2.74 33.57 -20.16
CA ALA A 112 3.76 34.31 -20.92
C ALA A 112 3.35 34.47 -22.40
N GLU A 113 2.77 33.43 -23.01
CA GLU A 113 2.24 33.48 -24.37
C GLU A 113 1.08 34.47 -24.50
N GLU A 114 0.16 34.49 -23.54
CA GLU A 114 -0.95 35.45 -23.50
C GLU A 114 -0.42 36.89 -23.42
N ARG A 115 0.50 37.18 -22.50
CA ARG A 115 1.14 38.49 -22.40
C ARG A 115 1.90 38.88 -23.66
N ALA A 116 2.54 37.93 -24.34
CA ALA A 116 3.23 38.18 -25.60
C ALA A 116 2.21 38.51 -26.71
N ALA A 117 1.09 37.80 -26.77
CA ALA A 117 0.01 38.07 -27.72
C ALA A 117 -0.62 39.45 -27.49
N GLU A 118 -0.90 39.82 -26.24
CA GLU A 118 -1.38 41.16 -25.87
C GLU A 118 -0.38 42.26 -26.27
N ALA A 119 0.91 42.05 -26.02
CA ALA A 119 1.95 43.01 -26.39
C ALA A 119 2.06 43.18 -27.92
N VAL A 120 1.91 42.09 -28.69
CA VAL A 120 1.88 42.15 -30.17
C VAL A 120 0.65 42.92 -30.64
N ALA A 121 -0.54 42.64 -30.10
CA ALA A 121 -1.76 43.34 -30.44
C ALA A 121 -1.67 44.85 -30.14
N ALA A 122 -1.16 45.22 -28.97
CA ALA A 122 -0.92 46.62 -28.60
C ALA A 122 0.10 47.30 -29.54
N ALA A 123 1.16 46.59 -29.95
CA ALA A 123 2.14 47.10 -30.89
C ALA A 123 1.58 47.29 -32.31
N ASP A 124 0.66 46.43 -32.74
CA ASP A 124 -0.06 46.58 -34.01
C ASP A 124 -1.03 47.76 -33.98
N GLU A 125 -1.77 47.95 -32.88
CA GLU A 125 -2.63 49.12 -32.68
C GLU A 125 -1.83 50.43 -32.73
N LEU A 126 -0.68 50.50 -32.03
CA LEU A 126 0.20 51.66 -32.07
C LEU A 126 0.72 51.93 -33.49
N ARG A 127 1.15 50.91 -34.23
CA ARG A 127 1.57 51.05 -35.63
C ARG A 127 0.44 51.57 -36.52
N GLY A 128 -0.79 51.11 -36.31
CA GLY A 128 -1.97 51.61 -37.01
C GLY A 128 -2.22 53.09 -36.73
N LEU A 129 -2.16 53.51 -35.46
CA LEU A 129 -2.31 54.91 -35.05
C LEU A 129 -1.21 55.81 -35.63
N GLU A 130 0.04 55.34 -35.63
CA GLU A 130 1.15 56.08 -36.25
C GLU A 130 0.95 56.26 -37.75
N ALA A 131 0.46 55.23 -38.44
CA ALA A 131 0.14 55.31 -39.87
C ALA A 131 -0.99 56.31 -40.14
N ASP A 132 -2.07 56.26 -39.37
CA ASP A 132 -3.21 57.20 -39.47
C ASP A 132 -2.78 58.64 -39.24
N LEU A 133 -1.95 58.90 -38.22
CA LEU A 133 -1.42 60.22 -37.93
C LEU A 133 -0.49 60.73 -39.03
N ARG A 134 0.34 59.85 -39.63
CA ARG A 134 1.23 60.22 -40.73
C ARG A 134 0.45 60.52 -42.02
N ALA A 135 -0.63 59.78 -42.28
CA ALA A 135 -1.51 60.00 -43.43
C ALA A 135 -2.38 61.26 -43.28
N ALA A 136 -2.72 61.63 -42.04
CA ALA A 136 -3.46 62.85 -41.75
C ALA A 136 -2.57 64.10 -41.88
N GLY A 137 -3.01 65.10 -42.65
CA GLY A 137 -2.35 66.41 -42.66
C GLY A 137 -2.27 67.04 -41.26
N PRO A 138 -1.36 68.01 -41.02
CA PRO A 138 -0.90 68.41 -39.67
C PRO A 138 -2.02 68.83 -38.71
N ILE A 139 -3.05 69.54 -39.20
CA ILE A 139 -4.19 69.97 -38.39
C ILE A 139 -5.10 68.80 -38.02
N ARG A 140 -5.28 67.83 -38.93
CA ARG A 140 -6.16 66.68 -38.77
C ARG A 140 -5.50 65.62 -37.86
N ALA A 141 -4.18 65.44 -37.99
CA ALA A 141 -3.37 64.63 -37.08
C ALA A 141 -3.43 65.18 -35.64
N TRP A 142 -3.31 66.49 -35.44
CA TRP A 142 -3.43 67.10 -34.12
C TRP A 142 -4.81 66.88 -33.48
N LYS A 143 -5.90 67.01 -34.25
CA LYS A 143 -7.26 66.71 -33.76
C LYS A 143 -7.45 65.23 -33.43
N LEU A 144 -6.90 64.33 -34.25
CA LEU A 144 -6.98 62.88 -34.03
C LEU A 144 -6.20 62.45 -32.78
N ALA A 145 -4.97 62.95 -32.60
CA ALA A 145 -4.17 62.69 -31.41
C ALA A 145 -4.86 63.21 -30.13
N ARG A 146 -5.45 64.42 -30.19
CA ARG A 146 -6.15 65.02 -29.05
C ARG A 146 -7.41 64.25 -28.65
N THR A 147 -8.19 63.75 -29.61
CA THR A 147 -9.40 62.96 -29.34
C THR A 147 -9.05 61.59 -28.75
N ARG A 148 -8.02 60.92 -29.29
CA ARG A 148 -7.51 59.65 -28.75
C ARG A 148 -6.95 59.78 -27.34
N ARG A 149 -6.18 60.85 -27.06
CA ARG A 149 -5.69 61.13 -25.71
C ARG A 149 -6.83 61.29 -24.69
N ARG A 150 -7.89 62.03 -25.04
CA ARG A 150 -9.06 62.17 -24.18
C ARG A 150 -9.80 60.85 -23.95
N ALA A 151 -9.85 59.98 -24.96
CA ALA A 151 -10.44 58.66 -24.82
C ALA A 151 -9.61 57.75 -23.90
N ALA A 152 -8.27 57.82 -23.99
CA ALA A 152 -7.36 57.05 -23.13
C ALA A 152 -7.33 57.56 -21.68
N GLU A 153 -7.52 58.86 -21.44
CA GLU A 153 -7.62 59.43 -20.09
C GLU A 153 -8.98 59.12 -19.41
N ALA A 154 -9.97 58.63 -20.16
CA ALA A 154 -11.31 58.30 -19.67
C ALA A 154 -11.58 56.79 -19.52
N ALA A 155 -10.67 55.94 -20.00
CA ALA A 155 -10.69 54.48 -19.87
C ALA A 155 -9.80 54.03 -18.70
#